data_AF-A0A410WBE9-F1
#
_entry.id   AF-A0A410WBE9-F1
#
_cell.length_a   1.000
_cell.length_b   1.000
_cell.length_c   1.000
_cell.angle_alpha   90.00
_cell.angle_beta   90.00
_cell.angle_gamma   90.00
#
_symmetry.space_group_name_H-M   'P 1'
#
loop_
_entity.id
_entity.type
_entity.pdbx_description
1 polymer ?
#
loop_
_entity_poly.entity_id
_entity_poly.type
_entity_poly.pdbx_seq_one_letter_code
_entity_poly.pdbx_strand_id
1 'polypeptide(L)'
;MMPTAQLCRNNALSLVRKALSARRGSISIEAAIASSALLIFAAGLAAALVTIGAYIQAIDIAGAAARAHAIGQAYQPPRGSVSVHQSEGLMVAEASVPAPFGTMRAEARFVPEGAPGE
;
A
#
# COMPACT_ATOMS: atom_id res chain seq x y z
N MET A 1 -62.94 9.28 29.42
CA MET A 1 -63.23 9.04 28.00
C MET A 1 -62.44 10.06 27.18
N MET A 2 -61.30 9.66 26.61
CA MET A 2 -60.51 10.58 25.77
C MET A 2 -61.20 10.76 24.41
N PRO A 3 -61.31 11.98 23.87
CA PRO A 3 -61.92 12.23 22.58
C PRO A 3 -61.09 11.59 21.45
N THR A 4 -61.74 10.83 20.58
CA THR A 4 -61.19 10.06 19.44
C THR A 4 -60.27 10.88 18.53
N ALA A 5 -60.52 12.19 18.40
CA ALA A 5 -59.67 13.12 17.65
C ALA A 5 -58.24 13.23 18.22
N GLN A 6 -58.08 13.10 19.53
CA GLN A 6 -56.80 13.24 20.22
C GLN A 6 -55.93 11.98 20.09
N LEU A 7 -56.56 10.80 20.02
CA LEU A 7 -55.89 9.52 19.77
C LEU A 7 -55.34 9.45 18.34
N CYS A 8 -56.12 9.90 17.36
CA CYS A 8 -55.71 9.94 15.95
C CYS A 8 -54.50 10.87 15.74
N ARG A 9 -54.52 12.07 16.36
CA ARG A 9 -53.40 13.03 16.30
C ARG A 9 -52.11 12.48 16.92
N ASN A 10 -52.20 11.77 18.04
CA ASN A 10 -51.03 11.20 18.71
C ASN A 10 -50.38 10.06 17.89
N ASN A 11 -51.18 9.22 17.22
CA ASN A 11 -50.66 8.19 16.32
C ASN A 11 -50.01 8.77 15.07
N ALA A 12 -50.60 9.82 14.48
CA ALA A 12 -50.00 10.48 13.33
C ALA A 12 -48.63 11.10 13.68
N LEU A 13 -48.53 11.77 14.83
CA LEU A 13 -47.27 12.36 15.29
C LEU A 13 -46.20 11.31 15.62
N SER A 14 -46.58 10.16 16.19
CA SER A 14 -45.62 9.09 16.50
C SER A 14 -45.06 8.42 15.23
N LEU A 15 -45.88 8.26 14.19
CA LEU A 15 -45.47 7.74 12.88
C LEU A 15 -44.54 8.71 12.15
N VAL A 16 -44.87 10.00 12.11
CA VAL A 16 -44.02 11.04 11.50
C VAL A 16 -42.67 11.10 12.22
N ARG A 17 -42.67 11.06 13.56
CA ARG A 17 -41.43 11.09 14.34
C ARG A 17 -40.55 9.86 14.08
N LYS A 18 -41.14 8.67 14.02
CA LYS A 18 -40.42 7.43 13.63
C LYS A 18 -39.85 7.51 12.22
N ALA A 19 -40.61 8.05 11.27
CA ALA A 19 -40.16 8.20 9.88
C ALA A 19 -38.97 9.18 9.78
N LEU A 20 -39.00 10.30 10.51
CA LEU A 20 -37.90 11.27 10.54
C LEU A 20 -36.63 10.70 11.19
N SER A 21 -36.76 9.94 12.29
CA SER A 21 -35.61 9.27 12.91
C SER A 21 -34.99 8.21 11.99
N ALA A 22 -35.83 7.45 11.27
CA ALA A 22 -35.34 6.46 10.30
C ALA A 22 -34.59 7.13 9.14
N ARG A 23 -35.13 8.23 8.59
CA ARG A 23 -34.50 8.97 7.49
C ARG A 23 -33.14 9.56 7.88
N ARG A 24 -33.01 10.07 9.10
CA ARG A 24 -31.73 10.59 9.63
C ARG A 24 -30.71 9.49 9.87
N GLY A 25 -31.13 8.31 10.33
CA GLY A 25 -30.28 7.13 10.44
C GLY A 25 -29.74 6.67 9.08
N SER A 26 -30.58 6.61 8.04
CA SER A 26 -30.19 6.20 6.68
C SER A 26 -29.07 7.08 6.11
N ILE A 27 -29.23 8.41 6.16
CA ILE A 27 -28.24 9.37 5.62
C ILE A 27 -26.89 9.24 6.33
N SER A 28 -26.89 8.99 7.66
CA SER A 28 -25.65 8.80 8.41
C SER A 28 -24.94 7.50 8.05
N ILE A 29 -25.69 6.42 7.79
CA ILE A 29 -25.12 5.12 7.39
C ILE A 29 -24.54 5.21 5.98
N GLU A 30 -25.26 5.81 5.05
CA GLU A 30 -24.79 6.03 3.68
C GLU A 30 -23.52 6.88 3.65
N ALA A 31 -23.49 7.98 4.41
CA ALA A 31 -22.30 8.81 4.54
C ALA A 31 -21.14 8.08 5.22
N ALA A 32 -21.40 7.25 6.23
CA ALA A 32 -20.38 6.43 6.88
C ALA A 32 -19.79 5.39 5.91
N ILE A 33 -20.62 4.73 5.10
CA ILE A 33 -20.14 3.76 4.10
C ILE A 33 -19.35 4.47 3.01
N ALA A 34 -19.86 5.58 2.47
CA ALA A 34 -19.17 6.35 1.43
C ALA A 34 -17.81 6.88 1.90
N SER A 35 -17.75 7.44 3.12
CA SER A 35 -16.50 7.92 3.71
C SER A 35 -15.54 6.76 4.01
N SER A 36 -16.03 5.62 4.50
CA SER A 36 -15.19 4.44 4.75
C SER A 36 -14.58 3.89 3.46
N ALA A 37 -15.38 3.79 2.38
CA ALA A 37 -14.88 3.37 1.07
C ALA A 37 -13.79 4.31 0.55
N LEU A 38 -13.99 5.62 0.69
CA LEU A 38 -12.99 6.62 0.30
C LEU A 38 -11.70 6.51 1.11
N LEU A 39 -11.80 6.29 2.43
CA LEU A 39 -10.63 6.12 3.30
C LEU A 39 -9.85 4.85 2.94
N ILE A 40 -10.54 3.73 2.68
CA ILE A 40 -9.90 2.49 2.24
C ILE A 40 -9.17 2.71 0.91
N PHE A 41 -9.81 3.40 -0.04
CA PHE A 41 -9.19 3.73 -1.31
C PHE A 41 -7.96 4.64 -1.15
N ALA A 42 -8.06 5.68 -0.33
CA ALA A 42 -6.94 6.59 -0.05
C ALA A 42 -5.77 5.86 0.62
N ALA A 43 -6.04 4.97 1.58
CA ALA A 43 -5.02 4.13 2.20
C ALA A 43 -4.38 3.18 1.18
N GLY A 44 -5.17 2.62 0.26
CA GLY A 44 -4.69 1.80 -0.85
C GLY A 44 -3.75 2.57 -1.78
N LEU A 45 -4.09 3.81 -2.11
CA LEU A 45 -3.22 4.70 -2.91
C LEU A 45 -1.89 4.98 -2.20
N ALA A 46 -1.92 5.30 -0.90
CA ALA A 46 -0.70 5.51 -0.12
C ALA A 46 0.17 4.25 -0.10
N ALA A 47 -0.42 3.07 0.11
CA ALA A 47 0.28 1.80 0.06
C ALA A 47 0.91 1.52 -1.33
N ALA A 48 0.22 1.92 -2.41
CA ALA A 48 0.72 1.76 -3.77
C ALA A 48 1.97 2.63 -4.02
N LEU A 49 1.93 3.90 -3.57
CA LEU A 49 3.07 4.80 -3.68
C LEU A 49 4.28 4.30 -2.88
N VAL A 50 4.06 3.81 -1.67
CA VAL A 50 5.15 3.21 -0.86
C VAL A 50 5.73 1.97 -1.56
N THR A 51 4.89 1.19 -2.25
CA THR A 51 5.35 0.02 -3.01
C THR A 51 6.23 0.43 -4.19
N ILE A 52 5.84 1.45 -4.95
CA ILE A 52 6.69 2.01 -6.01
C ILE A 52 8.01 2.54 -5.42
N GLY A 53 7.95 3.22 -4.28
CA GLY A 53 9.16 3.68 -3.57
C GLY A 53 10.09 2.54 -3.16
N ALA A 54 9.55 1.41 -2.70
CA ALA A 54 10.34 0.22 -2.38
C ALA A 54 10.99 -0.42 -3.63
N TYR A 55 10.33 -0.36 -4.79
CA TYR A 55 10.93 -0.81 -6.05
C TYR A 55 12.09 0.07 -6.50
N ILE A 56 11.94 1.40 -6.41
CA ILE A 56 13.04 2.34 -6.69
C ILE A 56 14.21 2.12 -5.72
N GLN A 57 13.93 1.89 -4.43
CA GLN A 57 14.95 1.52 -3.45
C GLN A 57 15.66 0.21 -3.82
N ALA A 58 14.94 -0.80 -4.31
CA ALA A 58 15.57 -2.04 -4.77
C ALA A 58 16.54 -1.77 -5.94
N ILE A 59 16.17 -0.94 -6.91
CA ILE A 59 17.05 -0.57 -8.03
C ILE A 59 18.33 0.10 -7.54
N ASP A 60 18.20 1.10 -6.66
CA ASP A 60 19.34 1.82 -6.08
C ASP A 60 20.26 0.87 -5.29
N ILE A 61 19.69 0.01 -4.45
CA ILE A 61 20.41 -0.98 -3.67
C ILE A 61 21.16 -1.97 -4.56
N ALA A 62 20.54 -2.48 -5.63
CA ALA A 62 21.19 -3.41 -6.56
C ALA A 62 22.36 -2.74 -7.27
N GLY A 63 22.19 -1.49 -7.74
CA GLY A 63 23.25 -0.73 -8.38
C GLY A 63 24.41 -0.41 -7.44
N ALA A 64 24.12 0.02 -6.22
CA ALA A 64 25.12 0.29 -5.19
C ALA A 64 25.89 -0.99 -4.80
N ALA A 65 25.19 -2.11 -4.64
CA ALA A 65 25.80 -3.40 -4.34
C ALA A 65 26.67 -3.92 -5.48
N ALA A 66 26.24 -3.79 -6.74
CA ALA A 66 27.04 -4.12 -7.91
C ALA A 66 28.35 -3.32 -7.94
N ARG A 67 28.27 -2.00 -7.75
CA ARG A 67 29.45 -1.14 -7.69
C ARG A 67 30.39 -1.52 -6.55
N ALA A 68 29.85 -1.72 -5.34
CA ALA A 68 30.64 -2.10 -4.18
C ALA A 68 31.33 -3.45 -4.38
N HIS A 69 30.61 -4.43 -4.93
CA HIS A 69 31.16 -5.75 -5.21
C HIS A 69 32.25 -5.71 -6.28
N ALA A 70 32.08 -4.90 -7.33
CA ALA A 70 33.10 -4.74 -8.37
C ALA A 70 34.44 -4.21 -7.81
N ILE A 71 34.41 -3.34 -6.80
CA ILE A 71 35.61 -2.82 -6.13
C ILE A 71 36.03 -3.64 -4.89
N GLY A 72 35.43 -4.82 -4.68
CA GLY A 72 35.76 -5.70 -3.56
C GLY A 72 35.32 -5.19 -2.17
N GLN A 73 34.37 -4.25 -2.10
CA GLN A 73 33.84 -3.73 -0.86
C GLN A 73 32.56 -4.44 -0.42
N ALA A 74 32.42 -4.64 0.90
CA ALA A 74 31.20 -5.13 1.50
C ALA A 74 30.12 -4.05 1.49
N TYR A 75 28.90 -4.41 1.10
CA TYR A 75 27.76 -3.49 1.07
C TYR A 75 26.61 -4.06 1.89
N GLN A 76 26.09 -3.25 2.81
CA GLN A 76 24.95 -3.58 3.64
C GLN A 76 23.79 -2.64 3.30
N PRO A 77 22.64 -3.15 2.82
CA PRO A 77 21.52 -2.29 2.50
C PRO A 77 20.89 -1.71 3.77
N PRO A 78 20.43 -0.45 3.76
CA PRO A 78 19.74 0.17 4.89
C PRO A 78 18.37 -0.47 5.15
N ARG A 79 17.78 -1.11 4.14
CA ARG A 79 16.49 -1.80 4.22
C ARG A 79 16.47 -2.98 3.25
N GLY A 80 15.85 -4.08 3.65
CA GLY A 80 15.71 -5.27 2.81
C GLY A 80 16.96 -6.13 2.82
N SER A 81 17.16 -6.89 1.75
CA SER A 81 18.30 -7.79 1.56
C SER A 81 18.89 -7.63 0.16
N VAL A 82 20.15 -8.02 0.03
CA VAL A 82 20.86 -8.06 -1.24
C VAL A 82 21.68 -9.35 -1.33
N SER A 83 21.70 -9.97 -2.50
CA SER A 83 22.53 -11.13 -2.82
C SER A 83 23.30 -10.86 -4.10
N VAL A 84 24.54 -11.33 -4.18
CA VAL A 84 25.34 -11.25 -5.41
C VAL A 84 25.72 -12.66 -5.81
N HIS A 85 25.48 -13.01 -7.07
CA HIS A 85 25.75 -14.33 -7.62
C HIS A 85 26.25 -14.23 -9.06
N GLN A 86 26.93 -15.28 -9.55
CA GLN A 86 27.41 -15.33 -10.93
C GLN A 86 26.36 -15.99 -11.83
N SER A 87 26.10 -15.40 -13.00
CA SER A 87 25.20 -15.94 -14.02
C SER A 87 25.68 -15.53 -15.42
N GLU A 88 25.74 -16.50 -16.34
CA GLU A 88 26.10 -16.26 -17.75
C GLU A 88 27.45 -15.52 -17.96
N GLY A 89 28.43 -15.78 -17.09
CA GLY A 89 29.74 -15.11 -17.14
C GLY A 89 29.74 -13.67 -16.60
N LEU A 90 28.59 -13.17 -16.12
CA LEU A 90 28.43 -11.88 -15.45
C LEU A 90 28.15 -12.08 -13.96
N MET A 91 28.40 -11.04 -13.17
CA MET A 91 27.92 -10.97 -11.79
C MET A 91 26.57 -10.27 -11.76
N VAL A 92 25.65 -10.77 -10.94
CA VAL A 92 24.29 -10.27 -10.77
C VAL A 92 24.09 -9.91 -9.31
N ALA A 93 23.85 -8.64 -9.02
CA ALA A 93 23.40 -8.16 -7.72
C ALA A 93 21.87 -8.06 -7.70
N GLU A 94 21.21 -8.88 -6.89
CA GLU A 94 19.76 -8.89 -6.71
C GLU A 94 19.40 -8.25 -5.36
N ALA A 95 18.55 -7.24 -5.38
CA ALA A 95 18.04 -6.55 -4.20
C ALA A 95 16.57 -6.89 -3.98
N SER A 96 16.16 -7.05 -2.71
CA SER A 96 14.79 -7.33 -2.28
C SER A 96 14.37 -6.39 -1.16
N VAL A 97 13.30 -5.62 -1.38
CA VAL A 97 12.78 -4.64 -0.40
C VAL A 97 11.31 -4.94 -0.07
N PRO A 98 10.98 -5.21 1.21
CA PRO A 98 9.58 -5.41 1.63
C PRO A 98 8.72 -4.15 1.45
N ALA A 99 7.50 -4.33 0.96
CA ALA A 99 6.52 -3.29 0.69
C ALA A 99 5.12 -3.71 1.16
N PRO A 100 4.17 -2.75 1.27
CA PRO A 100 2.77 -3.06 1.60
C PRO A 100 2.15 -4.10 0.66
N PHE A 101 2.49 -4.06 -0.64
CA PHE A 101 2.00 -5.00 -1.64
C PHE A 101 3.10 -5.98 -2.09
N GLY A 102 3.71 -6.68 -1.14
CA GLY A 102 4.68 -7.76 -1.41
C GLY A 102 6.13 -7.32 -1.30
N THR A 103 7.05 -8.09 -1.88
CA THR A 103 8.48 -7.76 -1.89
C THR A 103 8.88 -7.28 -3.27
N MET A 104 9.42 -6.07 -3.35
CA MET A 104 9.91 -5.51 -4.61
C MET A 104 11.33 -5.99 -4.86
N ARG A 105 11.64 -6.38 -6.09
CA ARG A 105 12.95 -6.91 -6.48
C ARG A 105 13.52 -6.18 -7.68
N ALA A 106 14.82 -6.00 -7.70
CA ALA A 106 15.55 -5.47 -8.85
C ALA A 106 16.93 -6.12 -8.95
N GLU A 107 17.46 -6.22 -10.16
CA GLU A 107 18.78 -6.78 -10.43
C GLU A 107 19.67 -5.79 -11.19
N ALA A 108 20.97 -5.82 -10.89
CA ALA A 108 22.01 -5.14 -11.63
C ALA A 108 23.07 -6.14 -12.07
N ARG A 109 23.33 -6.19 -13.39
CA ARG A 109 24.34 -7.07 -13.99
C ARG A 109 25.62 -6.28 -14.27
N PHE A 110 26.77 -6.85 -13.90
CA PHE A 110 28.07 -6.18 -14.04
C PHE A 110 29.20 -7.19 -14.28
N VAL A 111 30.33 -6.70 -14.80
CA VAL A 111 31.56 -7.47 -14.99
C VAL A 111 32.42 -7.32 -13.74
N PRO A 112 32.97 -8.41 -13.17
CA PRO A 112 33.90 -8.30 -12.05
C PRO A 112 35.22 -7.66 -12.51
N GLU A 113 35.81 -6.82 -11.66
CA GLU A 113 37.12 -6.23 -11.92
C GLU A 113 38.15 -7.37 -12.06
N GLY A 114 38.74 -7.53 -13.26
CA GLY A 114 39.66 -8.61 -13.60
C GLY A 114 39.10 -9.71 -14.52
N ALA A 115 37.88 -9.57 -15.05
CA ALA A 115 37.46 -10.41 -16.17
C ALA A 115 38.38 -10.13 -17.39
N PRO A 116 38.95 -11.16 -18.04
CA PRO A 116 39.77 -10.96 -19.22
C PRO A 116 38.89 -10.34 -20.32
N GLY A 117 39.07 -9.05 -20.57
CA GLY A 117 38.72 -8.47 -21.85
C GLY A 117 39.58 -9.16 -22.90
N GLU A 118 38.96 -9.59 -23.99
CA GLU A 118 39.71 -9.92 -25.21
C GLU A 118 40.61 -8.75 -25.64
#